data_AF-A0ABD5DFQ8-F1
#
_entry.id   AF-A0ABD5DFQ8-F1
#
_cell.length_a   1.000
_cell.length_b   1.000
_cell.length_c   1.000
_cell.angle_alpha   90.00
_cell.angle_beta   90.00
_cell.angle_gamma   90.00
#
_symmetry.space_group_name_H-M   'P 1'
#
loop_
_entity.id
_entity.type
_entity.pdbx_description
1 polymer ?
#
loop_
_entity_poly.entity_id
_entity_poly.type
_entity_poly.pdbx_seq_one_letter_code
_entity_poly.pdbx_strand_id
1 'polypeptide(L)'
;IIPTYRPDMFFIACLESLQKQTISFDKFKVTIILNGDKEPYYSNIQLALESFDFDCSLIYTHEKGVSNARNLGIEKTINPYIIFLDDADLLTENYLEQLFLLVEPSST
;
A
#
# COMPACT_ATOMS: atom_id res chain seq x y z
N ILE A 1 2.26 2.59 2.50
CA ILE A 1 1.84 3.61 1.51
C ILE A 1 2.40 3.21 0.16
N ILE A 2 1.52 3.10 -0.85
CA ILE A 2 1.88 2.73 -2.21
C ILE A 2 1.53 3.91 -3.14
N PRO A 3 2.52 4.69 -3.61
CA PRO A 3 2.28 5.66 -4.66
C PRO A 3 2.13 4.92 -6.00
N THR A 4 1.13 5.27 -6.81
CA THR A 4 0.97 4.68 -8.15
C THR A 4 0.57 5.71 -9.20
N TYR A 5 1.12 5.56 -10.41
CA TYR A 5 0.74 6.32 -11.60
C TYR A 5 0.69 5.40 -12.80
N ARG A 6 -0.52 5.22 -13.35
CA ARG A 6 -0.81 4.29 -14.45
C ARG A 6 -0.41 2.83 -14.11
N PRO A 7 -0.98 2.24 -13.05
CA PRO A 7 -0.65 0.88 -12.63
C PRO A 7 -0.93 -0.13 -13.74
N ASP A 8 -0.10 -1.17 -13.77
CA ASP A 8 -0.19 -2.28 -14.71
C ASP A 8 -0.24 -3.63 -13.96
N MET A 9 0.20 -4.71 -14.60
CA MET A 9 0.22 -6.05 -14.00
C MET A 9 1.15 -6.17 -12.79
N PHE A 10 2.22 -5.37 -12.68
CA PHE A 10 3.12 -5.41 -11.53
C PHE A 10 2.45 -4.87 -10.27
N PHE A 11 1.55 -3.89 -10.41
CA PHE A 11 0.73 -3.41 -9.30
C PHE A 11 -0.16 -4.50 -8.73
N ILE A 12 -0.78 -5.33 -9.58
CA ILE A 12 -1.57 -6.47 -9.10
C ILE A 12 -0.68 -7.48 -8.36
N ALA A 13 0.49 -7.81 -8.91
CA ALA A 13 1.45 -8.70 -8.25
C ALA A 13 1.94 -8.13 -6.90
N CYS A 14 2.13 -6.81 -6.79
CA CYS A 14 2.44 -6.12 -5.55
C CYS A 14 1.33 -6.32 -4.51
N LEU A 15 0.05 -6.12 -4.87
CA LEU A 15 -1.10 -6.37 -3.99
C LEU A 15 -1.22 -7.85 -3.59
N GLU A 16 -0.98 -8.78 -4.51
CA GLU A 16 -0.93 -10.22 -4.20
C GLU A 16 0.17 -10.56 -3.18
N SER A 17 1.32 -9.87 -3.21
CA SER A 17 2.38 -10.07 -2.22
C SER A 17 1.98 -9.58 -0.82
N LEU A 18 1.11 -8.57 -0.73
CA LEU A 18 0.53 -8.09 0.52
C LEU A 18 -0.55 -9.04 1.06
N GLN A 19 -1.36 -9.64 0.19
CA GLN A 19 -2.34 -10.66 0.56
C GLN A 19 -1.68 -11.93 1.13
N LYS A 20 -0.44 -12.23 0.71
CA LYS A 20 0.33 -13.38 1.19
C LYS A 20 1.10 -13.11 2.49
N GLN A 21 0.94 -11.94 3.11
CA GLN A 21 1.65 -11.65 4.35
C GLN A 21 1.20 -12.57 5.48
N THR A 22 2.15 -13.07 6.28
CA THR A 22 1.89 -13.94 7.44
C THR A 22 1.30 -13.17 8.63
N ILE A 23 1.56 -11.87 8.73
CA ILE A 23 0.97 -11.01 9.75
C ILE A 23 -0.53 -10.85 9.49
N SER A 24 -1.33 -10.85 10.56
CA SER A 24 -2.78 -10.69 10.46
C SER A 24 -3.17 -9.34 9.82
N PHE A 25 -4.22 -9.33 8.99
CA PHE A 25 -4.63 -8.15 8.23
C PHE A 25 -5.11 -6.98 9.11
N ASP A 26 -5.52 -7.22 10.36
CA ASP A 26 -5.84 -6.14 11.32
C ASP A 26 -4.60 -5.37 11.81
N LYS A 27 -3.38 -5.87 11.53
CA LYS A 27 -2.12 -5.25 11.97
C LYS A 27 -1.55 -4.25 10.98
N PHE A 28 -2.08 -4.17 9.77
CA PHE A 28 -1.63 -3.18 8.79
C PHE A 28 -2.78 -2.62 7.97
N LYS A 29 -2.53 -1.45 7.39
CA LYS A 29 -3.42 -0.78 6.45
C LYS A 29 -2.65 -0.42 5.21
N VAL A 30 -3.21 -0.73 4.05
CA VAL A 30 -2.68 -0.30 2.76
C VAL A 30 -3.31 1.04 2.38
N THR A 31 -2.47 2.01 2.04
CA THR A 31 -2.92 3.32 1.54
C THR A 31 -2.30 3.52 0.17
N ILE A 32 -3.14 3.50 -0.85
CA ILE A 32 -2.77 3.65 -2.26
C ILE A 32 -3.05 5.09 -2.67
N ILE A 33 -2.02 5.76 -3.19
CA ILE A 33 -2.12 7.13 -3.66
C ILE A 33 -2.00 7.14 -5.18
N LEU A 34 -3.13 7.14 -5.87
CA LEU A 34 -3.18 7.38 -7.31
C LEU A 34 -2.90 8.85 -7.56
N ASN A 35 -1.81 9.14 -8.26
CA ASN A 35 -1.41 10.51 -8.60
C ASN A 35 -1.51 10.75 -10.11
N GLY A 36 -1.76 11.98 -10.54
CA GLY A 36 -1.82 12.35 -11.96
C GLY A 36 -3.18 12.06 -12.61
N ASP A 37 -3.20 11.20 -13.63
CA ASP A 37 -4.41 10.91 -14.40
C ASP A 37 -5.37 10.05 -13.56
N LYS A 38 -6.61 10.52 -13.35
CA LYS A 38 -7.59 9.79 -12.53
C LYS A 38 -8.14 8.55 -13.23
N GLU A 39 -8.86 8.75 -14.34
CA GLU A 39 -9.52 7.67 -15.07
C GLU A 39 -8.67 7.22 -16.26
N PRO A 40 -8.70 5.93 -16.61
CA PRO A 40 -9.53 4.86 -16.04
C PRO A 40 -8.94 4.20 -14.77
N TYR A 41 -7.78 4.67 -14.31
CA TYR A 41 -6.99 4.00 -13.28
C TYR A 41 -7.70 3.91 -11.94
N TYR A 42 -8.38 4.97 -11.50
CA TYR A 42 -9.10 4.99 -10.23
C TYR A 42 -10.18 3.90 -10.19
N SER A 43 -11.03 3.83 -11.22
CA SER A 43 -12.07 2.82 -11.32
C SER A 43 -11.50 1.40 -11.40
N ASN A 44 -10.42 1.20 -12.17
CA ASN A 44 -9.76 -0.09 -12.29
C ASN A 44 -9.13 -0.56 -10.97
N ILE A 45 -8.47 0.34 -10.23
CA ILE A 45 -7.92 0.02 -8.91
C ILE A 45 -9.05 -0.32 -7.94
N GLN A 46 -10.12 0.47 -7.91
CA GLN A 46 -11.25 0.21 -7.02
C GLN A 46 -11.85 -1.18 -7.24
N LEU A 47 -12.04 -1.58 -8.50
CA LEU A 47 -12.51 -2.93 -8.85
C LEU A 47 -11.51 -4.02 -8.45
N ALA A 48 -10.21 -3.82 -8.72
CA ALA A 48 -9.17 -4.79 -8.35
C ALA A 48 -9.11 -5.00 -6.82
N LEU A 49 -9.31 -3.95 -6.04
CA LEU A 49 -9.29 -3.99 -4.57
C LEU A 49 -10.38 -4.87 -3.97
N GLU A 50 -11.47 -5.17 -4.69
CA GLU A 50 -12.52 -6.09 -4.24
C GLU A 50 -12.03 -7.54 -4.09
N SER A 51 -10.86 -7.88 -4.65
CA SER A 51 -10.27 -9.23 -4.60
C SER A 51 -9.28 -9.42 -3.45
N PHE A 52 -9.10 -8.44 -2.57
CA PHE A 52 -8.12 -8.47 -1.48
C PHE A 52 -8.79 -8.25 -0.12
N ASP A 53 -8.31 -8.96 0.90
CA ASP A 53 -8.96 -9.04 2.21
C ASP A 53 -8.41 -8.02 3.24
N PHE A 54 -7.26 -7.41 2.96
CA PHE A 54 -6.65 -6.41 3.86
C PHE A 54 -7.34 -5.05 3.76
N ASP A 55 -7.32 -4.26 4.85
CA ASP A 55 -7.85 -2.89 4.83
C ASP A 55 -7.03 -2.04 3.85
N CYS A 56 -7.72 -1.52 2.83
CA CYS A 56 -7.13 -0.69 1.80
C CYS A 56 -7.92 0.62 1.64
N SER A 57 -7.19 1.73 1.52
CA SER A 57 -7.74 3.03 1.12
C SER A 57 -7.12 3.50 -0.19
N LEU A 58 -7.98 3.92 -1.12
CA LEU A 58 -7.58 4.55 -2.38
C LEU A 58 -7.81 6.05 -2.30
N ILE A 59 -6.74 6.84 -2.46
CA ILE A 59 -6.78 8.29 -2.45
C ILE A 59 -6.28 8.79 -3.81
N TYR A 60 -7.01 9.75 -4.38
CA TYR A 60 -6.63 10.39 -5.63
C TYR A 60 -6.06 11.79 -5.40
N THR A 61 -5.00 12.12 -6.13
CA THR A 61 -4.53 13.49 -6.31
C THR A 61 -4.21 13.77 -7.78
N HIS A 62 -4.52 14.98 -8.24
CA HIS A 62 -4.14 15.45 -9.57
C HIS A 62 -2.66 15.83 -9.65
N GLU A 63 -2.02 16.11 -8.51
CA GLU A 63 -0.60 16.44 -8.45
C GLU A 63 0.24 15.20 -8.72
N LYS A 64 0.88 15.16 -9.89
CA LYS A 64 1.75 14.07 -10.29
C LYS A 64 3.06 14.09 -9.49
N GLY A 65 3.57 12.90 -9.18
CA GLY A 65 4.90 12.72 -8.61
C GLY A 65 4.89 11.80 -7.39
N VAL A 66 5.83 10.86 -7.36
CA VAL A 66 5.98 9.89 -6.27
C VAL A 66 6.17 10.57 -4.91
N SER A 67 6.94 11.66 -4.85
CA SER A 67 7.17 12.41 -3.61
C SER A 67 5.89 13.05 -3.08
N ASN A 68 5.10 13.70 -3.96
CA ASN A 68 3.82 14.31 -3.57
C ASN A 68 2.84 13.24 -3.09
N ALA A 69 2.79 12.11 -3.78
CA ALA A 69 1.96 10.97 -3.40
C ALA A 69 2.35 10.42 -2.02
N ARG A 70 3.64 10.22 -1.74
CA ARG A 70 4.13 9.78 -0.43
C ARG A 70 3.82 10.80 0.67
N ASN A 71 4.04 12.08 0.43
CA ASN A 71 3.73 13.15 1.38
C ASN A 71 2.24 13.18 1.73
N LEU A 72 1.38 13.12 0.72
CA LEU A 72 -0.07 13.03 0.94
C LEU A 72 -0.44 11.78 1.74
N GLY A 73 0.20 10.63 1.44
CA GLY A 73 0.00 9.41 2.21
C GLY A 73 0.38 9.55 3.69
N ILE A 74 1.50 10.20 3.99
CA ILE A 74 1.92 10.49 5.37
C ILE A 74 0.87 11.35 6.08
N GLU A 75 0.41 12.44 5.43
CA GLU A 75 -0.60 13.35 5.99
C GLU A 75 -1.94 12.66 6.28
N LYS A 76 -2.28 11.61 5.53
CA LYS A 76 -3.55 10.88 5.66
C LYS A 76 -3.47 9.65 6.57
N THR A 77 -2.28 9.25 6.99
CA THR A 77 -2.07 8.08 7.85
C THR A 77 -1.90 8.51 9.30
N ILE A 78 -2.52 7.79 10.24
CA ILE A 78 -2.43 8.05 11.69
C ILE A 78 -1.64 6.96 12.44
N ASN A 79 -1.16 5.94 11.72
CA ASN A 79 -0.47 4.79 12.29
C ASN A 79 0.96 5.15 12.75
N PRO A 80 1.49 4.49 13.79
CA PRO A 80 2.80 4.81 14.37
C PRO A 80 3.98 4.47 13.46
N TYR A 81 3.81 3.52 12.54
CA TYR A 81 4.83 3.06 11.61
C TYR A 81 4.35 3.21 10.18
N ILE A 82 5.25 3.62 9.29
CA ILE A 82 4.99 3.80 7.88
C ILE A 82 6.05 3.04 7.07
N ILE A 83 5.59 2.26 6.11
CA ILE A 83 6.42 1.64 5.07
C ILE A 83 6.02 2.25 3.73
N PHE A 84 7.00 2.62 2.92
CA PHE A 84 6.79 2.93 1.50
C PHE A 84 7.08 1.68 0.68
N LEU A 85 6.13 1.33 -0.19
CA LEU A 85 6.26 0.21 -1.11
C LEU A 85 5.98 0.74 -2.51
N ASP A 86 6.92 0.55 -3.43
CA ASP A 86 6.72 0.94 -4.83
C ASP A 86 5.77 -0.04 -5.52
N ASP A 87 4.94 0.45 -6.44
CA ASP A 87 3.86 -0.33 -7.07
C ASP A 87 4.33 -1.43 -8.03
N ALA A 88 5.65 -1.57 -8.22
CA ALA A 88 6.28 -2.63 -9.00
C ALA A 88 7.11 -3.61 -8.15
N ASP A 89 7.20 -3.38 -6.83
CA ASP A 89 7.98 -4.21 -5.92
C ASP A 89 7.13 -5.32 -5.28
N LEU A 90 7.78 -6.42 -4.93
CA LEU A 90 7.17 -7.57 -4.27
C LEU A 90 7.78 -7.77 -2.89
N LEU A 91 6.93 -8.09 -1.91
CA LEU A 91 7.37 -8.47 -0.58
C LEU A 91 7.45 -9.98 -0.42
N THR A 92 8.40 -10.46 0.39
CA THR A 92 8.37 -11.84 0.88
C THR A 92 7.22 -12.02 1.87
N GLU A 93 6.67 -13.23 1.99
CA GLU A 93 5.47 -13.51 2.79
C GLU A 93 5.59 -13.11 4.27
N ASN A 94 6.79 -13.08 4.83
CA ASN A 94 7.02 -12.72 6.23
C ASN A 94 7.55 -11.28 6.43
N TYR A 95 7.60 -10.45 5.39
CA TYR A 95 8.26 -9.14 5.44
C TYR A 95 7.70 -8.23 6.54
N LEU A 96 6.37 -8.05 6.58
CA LEU A 96 5.73 -7.17 7.57
C LEU A 96 5.82 -7.74 8.99
N GLU A 97 5.70 -9.06 9.16
CA GLU A 97 5.85 -9.73 10.45
C GLU A 97 7.27 -9.52 11.02
N GLN A 98 8.30 -9.71 10.19
CA GLN A 98 9.68 -9.52 10.61
C GLN A 98 9.97 -8.06 10.99
N LEU A 99 9.47 -7.10 10.22
CA LEU A 99 9.61 -5.68 10.58
C LEU A 99 8.89 -5.35 11.89
N PHE A 100 7.68 -5.87 12.08
CA PHE A 100 6.89 -5.64 13.29
C PHE A 100 7.62 -6.16 14.54
N LEU A 101 8.17 -7.38 14.48
CA LEU A 101 8.93 -7.97 15.58
C LEU A 101 10.22 -7.20 15.93
N LEU A 102 10.82 -6.51 14.97
CA LEU A 102 12.03 -5.70 15.20
C LEU A 102 11.73 -4.37 15.88
N VAL A 103 10.57 -3.77 15.62
CA VAL A 103 10.19 -2.46 16.18
C VAL A 103 9.39 -2.57 17.47
N GLU A 104 8.64 -3.65 17.67
CA GLU A 104 7.97 -3.99 18.92
C GLU A 104 8.59 -5.25 19.53
N PRO A 105 9.79 -5.16 20.13
CA PRO A 105 10.33 -6.30 20.85
C PRO A 105 9.37 -6.66 21.97
N SER A 106 9.04 -7.95 22.06
CA SER A 106 8.20 -8.51 23.11
C SER A 106 8.62 -7.91 24.45
N SER A 107 7.66 -7.26 25.14
CA SER A 107 7.86 -6.86 26.52
C SER A 107 8.25 -8.12 27.30
N THR A 108 9.51 -8.18 27.72
CA THR A 108 10.05 -9.27 28.54
C THR A 108 9.60 -9.10 29.98
#